data_AF-A0A2M9PEL9-F1
#
_entry.id   AF-A0A2M9PEL9-F1
#
_cell.length_a   1.000
_cell.length_b   1.000
_cell.length_c   1.000
_cell.angle_alpha   90.00
_cell.angle_beta   90.00
_cell.angle_gamma   90.00
#
_symmetry.space_group_name_H-M   'P 1'
#
loop_
_entity.id
_entity.type
_entity.pdbx_description
1 polymer ?
#
loop_
_entity_poly.entity_id
_entity_poly.type
_entity_poly.pdbx_seq_one_letter_code
_entity_poly.pdbx_strand_id
1 'polypeptide(L)'
;MAGDKISEAVRILAALVGVAEDPTLLSALKAGPGLRDSLKKIAASPPASFARLAEDLGRSGSAVFAALPEKPRDAEVLYLQMVEAGLPDPARIMADRMDAAAVTEGMLAGLTEREHRDPAMQALFRALTRPALERLLADKAFAADLTPAFMRAVLESLAETQRLLEEMRRNYGTLSAALEDRRHLSRTRLEAMALRFGEPEPEELSDADLETFLTGKAKDLRAAQARLGALCDQGGRIANLKAAAEAAMADLRLDEARDMIRAALSVQRSERTLRVLREDAGLVGVEAQIALLGNDADEAARLLECVARSFAPFDWQEAFDLRHNAVATLYKHGLRYGGSGLARAVELGRSNIVIAEESQSLICFGVAQTCLGLVLAAHGERFGGAEGAALLGEAVAAYRAALRVWTEAAHPVNWAQTTENLGLVNESLADNSTSADSKTALEAAAKCFIDALRVYDPETMPYDHGTATASLARVRAKLAALPDPA
;
A
#
# COMPACT_ATOMS: atom_id res chain seq x y z
N MET A 1 20.73 16.92 -17.59
CA MET A 1 20.58 16.94 -16.11
C MET A 1 19.12 16.70 -15.77
N ALA A 2 18.72 15.43 -15.66
CA ALA A 2 17.39 15.06 -15.20
C ALA A 2 17.29 15.39 -13.70
N GLY A 3 16.31 16.20 -13.31
CA GLY A 3 16.12 16.66 -11.94
C GLY A 3 15.89 15.49 -10.99
N ASP A 4 16.50 15.57 -9.81
CA ASP A 4 16.39 14.58 -8.74
C ASP A 4 14.93 14.42 -8.30
N LYS A 5 14.26 13.41 -8.87
CA LYS A 5 12.81 13.15 -8.72
C LYS A 5 12.37 13.03 -7.26
N ILE A 6 13.25 12.59 -6.37
CA ILE A 6 12.98 12.47 -4.92
C ILE A 6 12.95 13.85 -4.27
N SER A 7 13.96 14.68 -4.53
CA SER A 7 14.07 16.03 -3.98
C SER A 7 12.94 16.95 -4.49
N GLU A 8 12.53 16.77 -5.75
CA GLU A 8 11.45 17.52 -6.38
C GLU A 8 10.07 17.10 -5.86
N ALA A 9 9.82 15.80 -5.70
CA ALA A 9 8.60 15.28 -5.08
C ALA A 9 8.43 15.77 -3.63
N VAL A 10 9.49 15.75 -2.82
CA VAL A 10 9.48 16.24 -1.43
C VAL A 10 9.21 17.75 -1.35
N ARG A 11 9.78 18.53 -2.28
CA ARG A 11 9.62 19.99 -2.31
C ARG A 11 8.19 20.39 -2.69
N ILE A 12 7.56 19.65 -3.60
CA ILE A 12 6.15 19.85 -4.01
C ILE A 12 5.19 19.36 -2.90
N LEU A 13 5.48 18.23 -2.25
CA LEU A 13 4.74 17.72 -1.08
C LEU A 13 4.76 18.72 0.09
N ALA A 14 5.92 19.32 0.38
CA ALA A 14 6.06 20.34 1.43
C ALA A 14 5.29 21.64 1.12
N ALA A 15 5.18 22.02 -0.17
CA ALA A 15 4.39 23.18 -0.59
C ALA A 15 2.87 22.92 -0.49
N LEU A 16 2.45 21.67 -0.64
CA LEU A 16 1.04 21.25 -0.64
C LEU A 16 0.46 20.95 0.75
N VAL A 17 1.29 20.51 1.70
CA VAL A 17 0.91 20.33 3.11
C VAL A 17 0.50 21.67 3.76
N GLY A 18 0.94 22.80 3.21
CA GLY A 18 0.47 24.13 3.61
C GLY A 18 -0.90 24.54 3.03
N VAL A 19 -1.46 23.77 2.09
CA VAL A 19 -2.68 24.11 1.32
C VAL A 19 -3.81 23.10 1.54
N ALA A 20 -3.52 21.86 1.94
CA ALA A 20 -4.54 20.81 2.10
C ALA A 20 -5.28 20.90 3.44
N GLU A 21 -6.59 21.16 3.40
CA GLU A 21 -7.50 21.14 4.57
C GLU A 21 -7.88 19.71 5.04
N ASP A 22 -7.54 18.66 4.28
CA ASP A 22 -8.04 17.30 4.53
C ASP A 22 -7.06 16.45 5.39
N PRO A 23 -7.40 16.16 6.67
CA PRO A 23 -6.59 15.35 7.57
C PRO A 23 -6.52 13.85 7.20
N THR A 24 -7.40 13.34 6.32
CA THR A 24 -7.37 11.93 5.89
C THR A 24 -6.28 11.62 4.88
N LEU A 25 -5.94 12.59 4.03
CA LEU A 25 -4.80 12.52 3.11
C LEU A 25 -3.46 12.51 3.87
N LEU A 26 -3.40 13.23 4.99
CA LEU A 26 -2.22 13.34 5.87
C LEU A 26 -2.02 12.11 6.78
N SER A 27 -3.08 11.43 7.20
CA SER A 27 -2.97 10.19 7.98
C SER A 27 -2.59 8.99 7.12
N ALA A 28 -3.05 8.94 5.87
CA ALA A 28 -2.70 7.92 4.88
C ALA A 28 -1.19 7.86 4.56
N LEU A 29 -0.51 9.02 4.60
CA LEU A 29 0.93 9.17 4.33
C LEU A 29 1.83 8.59 5.44
N LYS A 30 1.30 8.43 6.65
CA LYS A 30 2.05 7.93 7.82
C LYS A 30 2.12 6.41 7.92
N ALA A 31 1.16 5.72 7.30
CA ALA A 31 0.85 4.34 7.63
C ALA A 31 1.34 3.32 6.60
N GLY A 32 2.31 3.65 5.72
CA GLY A 32 2.92 2.75 4.72
C GLY A 32 1.91 1.91 3.90
N PRO A 33 1.41 0.76 4.40
CA PRO A 33 0.27 0.02 3.86
C PRO A 33 -1.10 0.74 3.72
N GLY A 34 -1.43 1.78 4.50
CA GLY A 34 -2.73 2.51 4.41
C GLY A 34 -2.87 3.45 3.21
N LEU A 35 -1.77 3.65 2.47
CA LEU A 35 -1.69 4.47 1.28
C LEU A 35 -2.62 3.94 0.17
N ARG A 36 -2.73 2.62 0.01
CA ARG A 36 -3.45 1.96 -1.09
C ARG A 36 -4.97 2.16 -1.04
N ASP A 37 -5.57 2.13 0.15
CA ASP A 37 -7.03 2.31 0.32
C ASP A 37 -7.42 3.79 0.28
N SER A 38 -6.52 4.68 0.70
CA SER A 38 -6.69 6.13 0.52
C SER A 38 -6.53 6.54 -0.95
N LEU A 39 -5.58 5.92 -1.67
CA LEU A 39 -5.44 6.03 -3.13
C LEU A 39 -6.67 5.51 -3.88
N LYS A 40 -7.30 4.41 -3.42
CA LYS A 40 -8.56 3.91 -3.98
C LYS A 40 -9.76 4.83 -3.73
N LYS A 41 -9.85 5.46 -2.55
CA LYS A 41 -10.90 6.45 -2.24
C LYS A 41 -10.73 7.72 -3.06
N ILE A 42 -9.49 8.15 -3.31
CA ILE A 42 -9.16 9.23 -4.25
C ILE A 42 -9.46 8.81 -5.71
N ALA A 43 -9.26 7.53 -6.07
CA ALA A 43 -9.56 6.99 -7.40
C ALA A 43 -11.06 6.87 -7.72
N ALA A 44 -11.95 6.93 -6.71
CA ALA A 44 -13.38 6.75 -6.89
C ALA A 44 -14.10 8.00 -7.47
N SER A 45 -13.41 9.12 -7.66
CA SER A 45 -13.98 10.33 -8.29
C SER A 45 -12.90 11.10 -9.06
N PRO A 46 -12.98 11.22 -10.40
CA PRO A 46 -12.10 12.14 -11.13
C PRO A 46 -12.29 13.58 -10.62
N PRO A 47 -11.26 14.45 -10.70
CA PRO A 47 -11.38 15.83 -10.24
C PRO A 47 -12.58 16.51 -10.90
N ALA A 48 -13.40 17.21 -10.12
CA ALA A 48 -14.64 17.79 -10.63
C ALA A 48 -14.39 18.83 -11.73
N SER A 49 -13.24 19.51 -11.69
CA SER A 49 -12.80 20.44 -12.73
C SER A 49 -12.30 19.72 -13.99
N PHE A 50 -11.77 18.51 -13.85
CA PHE A 50 -11.33 17.70 -14.99
C PHE A 50 -12.51 17.19 -15.82
N ALA A 51 -13.65 16.88 -15.18
CA ALA A 51 -14.89 16.52 -15.87
C ALA A 51 -15.43 17.64 -16.80
N ARG A 52 -14.99 18.89 -16.61
CA ARG A 52 -15.39 20.05 -17.42
C ARG A 52 -14.30 20.51 -18.39
N LEU A 53 -13.12 19.90 -18.38
CA LEU A 53 -11.97 20.33 -19.19
C LEU A 53 -12.28 20.33 -20.68
N ALA A 54 -12.91 19.26 -21.20
CA ALA A 54 -13.33 19.22 -22.61
C ALA A 54 -14.37 20.30 -22.94
N GLU A 55 -15.29 20.56 -22.02
CA GLU A 55 -16.33 21.58 -22.19
C GLU A 55 -15.74 23.00 -22.20
N ASP A 56 -14.77 23.28 -21.32
CA ASP A 56 -14.11 24.58 -21.22
C ASP A 56 -13.15 24.85 -22.41
N LEU A 57 -12.46 23.80 -22.89
CA LEU A 57 -11.68 23.85 -24.12
C LEU A 57 -12.57 24.00 -25.37
N GLY A 58 -13.73 23.33 -25.39
CA GLY A 58 -14.74 23.46 -26.42
C GLY A 58 -15.35 24.86 -26.49
N ARG A 59 -15.79 25.41 -25.34
CA ARG A 59 -16.31 26.78 -25.23
C ARG A 59 -15.27 27.83 -25.64
N SER A 60 -14.00 27.64 -25.26
CA SER A 60 -12.90 28.53 -25.66
C SER A 60 -12.64 28.47 -27.17
N GLY A 61 -12.72 27.28 -27.78
CA GLY A 61 -12.57 27.10 -29.23
C GLY A 61 -13.70 27.76 -30.03
N SER A 62 -14.97 27.51 -29.68
CA SER A 62 -16.13 28.04 -30.40
C SER A 62 -16.17 29.57 -30.46
N ALA A 63 -15.72 30.26 -29.41
CA ALA A 63 -15.63 31.73 -29.39
C ALA A 63 -14.63 32.28 -30.43
N VAL A 64 -13.54 31.55 -30.68
CA VAL A 64 -12.50 31.94 -31.65
C VAL A 64 -12.86 31.51 -33.07
N PHE A 65 -13.55 30.37 -33.23
CA PHE A 65 -14.08 29.90 -34.52
C PHE A 65 -15.06 30.87 -35.18
N ALA A 66 -15.82 31.62 -34.39
CA ALA A 66 -16.73 32.66 -34.88
C ALA A 66 -15.99 33.88 -35.47
N ALA A 67 -14.71 34.07 -35.14
CA ALA A 67 -13.90 35.23 -35.53
C ALA A 67 -12.86 34.91 -36.62
N LEU A 68 -12.74 33.65 -37.07
CA LEU A 68 -11.75 33.23 -38.07
C LEU A 68 -12.30 33.39 -39.50
N PRO A 69 -11.66 34.22 -40.37
CA PRO A 69 -12.14 34.49 -41.73
C PRO A 69 -11.95 33.32 -42.71
N GLU A 70 -10.95 32.45 -42.51
CA GLU A 70 -10.73 31.22 -43.27
C GLU A 70 -10.51 30.05 -42.31
N LYS A 71 -11.23 28.93 -42.50
CA LYS A 71 -11.08 27.70 -41.71
C LYS A 71 -11.24 26.45 -42.57
N PRO A 72 -10.59 25.32 -42.22
CA PRO A 72 -10.80 24.04 -42.89
C PRO A 72 -12.29 23.62 -42.83
N ARG A 73 -12.71 22.80 -43.80
CA ARG A 73 -14.09 22.28 -43.83
C ARG A 73 -14.34 21.45 -42.57
N ASP A 74 -15.47 21.67 -41.91
CA ASP A 74 -15.86 20.98 -40.68
C ASP A 74 -14.91 21.18 -39.47
N ALA A 75 -14.04 22.19 -39.51
CA ALA A 75 -12.99 22.43 -38.50
C ALA A 75 -13.50 22.56 -37.05
N GLU A 76 -14.72 23.06 -36.85
CA GLU A 76 -15.33 23.19 -35.52
C GLU A 76 -15.72 21.84 -34.94
N VAL A 77 -16.30 20.96 -35.77
CA VAL A 77 -16.65 19.59 -35.39
C VAL A 77 -15.39 18.77 -35.14
N LEU A 78 -14.42 18.88 -36.06
CA LEU A 78 -13.14 18.19 -35.95
C LEU A 78 -12.34 18.66 -34.73
N TYR A 79 -12.36 19.95 -34.39
CA TYR A 79 -11.68 20.45 -33.18
C TYR A 79 -12.28 19.85 -31.91
N LEU A 80 -13.61 19.78 -31.79
CA LEU A 80 -14.26 19.17 -30.63
C LEU A 80 -13.92 17.68 -30.53
N GLN A 81 -13.94 16.95 -31.66
CA GLN A 81 -13.52 15.55 -31.71
C GLN A 81 -12.05 15.37 -31.31
N MET A 82 -11.16 16.25 -31.76
CA MET A 82 -9.75 16.23 -31.37
C MET A 82 -9.54 16.56 -29.89
N VAL A 83 -10.34 17.47 -29.32
CA VAL A 83 -10.30 17.77 -27.87
C VAL A 83 -10.74 16.54 -27.08
N GLU A 84 -11.87 15.93 -27.43
CA GLU A 84 -12.39 14.74 -26.75
C GLU A 84 -11.47 13.53 -26.87
N ALA A 85 -10.97 13.23 -28.06
CA ALA A 85 -10.08 12.09 -28.31
C ALA A 85 -8.66 12.30 -27.78
N GLY A 86 -8.21 13.55 -27.70
CA GLY A 86 -6.87 13.94 -27.26
C GLY A 86 -6.80 14.35 -25.79
N LEU A 87 -7.88 14.22 -25.00
CA LEU A 87 -7.89 14.62 -23.60
C LEU A 87 -6.70 14.00 -22.83
N PRO A 88 -5.83 14.82 -22.22
CA PRO A 88 -4.67 14.31 -21.50
C PRO A 88 -5.09 13.83 -20.12
N ASP A 89 -4.63 12.65 -19.68
CA ASP A 89 -4.80 12.22 -18.27
C ASP A 89 -4.16 13.27 -17.33
N PRO A 90 -4.76 13.56 -16.15
CA PRO A 90 -4.16 14.39 -15.12
C PRO A 90 -2.67 14.11 -14.84
N ALA A 91 -2.23 12.85 -14.88
CA ALA A 91 -0.83 12.46 -14.71
C ALA A 91 0.09 13.01 -15.81
N ARG A 92 -0.42 13.10 -17.05
CA ARG A 92 0.34 13.61 -18.19
C ARG A 92 0.48 15.13 -18.16
N ILE A 93 -0.59 15.85 -17.81
CA ILE A 93 -0.58 17.33 -17.63
C ILE A 93 0.55 17.74 -16.67
N MET A 94 0.73 16.98 -15.59
CA MET A 94 1.73 17.25 -14.57
C MET A 94 3.14 16.80 -14.98
N ALA A 95 3.27 15.67 -15.69
CA ALA A 95 4.55 15.24 -16.26
C ALA A 95 5.11 16.30 -17.24
N ASP A 96 4.20 16.95 -17.96
CA ASP A 96 4.47 18.08 -18.85
C ASP A 96 4.61 19.42 -18.06
N ARG A 97 4.73 19.37 -16.72
CA ARG A 97 4.99 20.49 -15.81
C ARG A 97 3.95 21.61 -15.83
N MET A 98 2.69 21.26 -16.14
CA MET A 98 1.64 22.25 -16.40
C MET A 98 2.03 23.26 -17.49
N ASP A 99 2.96 22.89 -18.38
CA ASP A 99 3.31 23.68 -19.54
C ASP A 99 2.28 23.42 -20.63
N ALA A 100 1.47 24.42 -20.91
CA ALA A 100 0.37 24.32 -21.86
C ALA A 100 0.83 23.88 -23.27
N ALA A 101 2.06 24.21 -23.67
CA ALA A 101 2.58 23.81 -24.97
C ALA A 101 2.91 22.31 -24.98
N ALA A 102 3.63 21.81 -23.96
CA ALA A 102 3.95 20.40 -23.82
C ALA A 102 2.68 19.54 -23.71
N VAL A 103 1.68 19.98 -22.95
CA VAL A 103 0.38 19.30 -22.84
C VAL A 103 -0.33 19.27 -24.19
N THR A 104 -0.38 20.39 -24.91
CA THR A 104 -1.01 20.47 -26.24
C THR A 104 -0.36 19.52 -27.25
N GLU A 105 0.98 19.41 -27.25
CA GLU A 105 1.67 18.44 -28.10
C GLU A 105 1.40 16.99 -27.68
N GLY A 106 1.27 16.73 -26.39
CA GLY A 106 0.87 15.42 -25.86
C GLY A 106 -0.53 15.01 -26.33
N MET A 107 -1.49 15.94 -26.33
CA MET A 107 -2.84 15.72 -26.86
C MET A 107 -2.80 15.35 -28.34
N LEU A 108 -2.02 16.09 -29.14
CA LEU A 108 -1.85 15.83 -30.58
C LEU A 108 -1.19 14.49 -30.88
N ALA A 109 -0.19 14.09 -30.09
CA ALA A 109 0.51 12.82 -30.24
C ALA A 109 -0.41 11.61 -30.02
N GLY A 110 -1.50 11.78 -29.25
CA GLY A 110 -2.52 10.75 -29.01
C GLY A 110 -3.54 10.58 -30.15
N LEU A 111 -3.60 11.51 -31.11
CA LEU A 111 -4.60 11.48 -32.17
C LEU A 111 -4.20 10.55 -33.32
N THR A 112 -4.99 9.49 -33.52
CA THR A 112 -4.66 8.41 -34.46
C THR A 112 -5.41 8.48 -35.79
N GLU A 113 -6.54 9.18 -35.85
CA GLU A 113 -7.37 9.27 -37.05
C GLU A 113 -6.74 10.12 -38.17
N ARG A 114 -7.05 9.77 -39.42
CA ARG A 114 -6.46 10.40 -40.61
C ARG A 114 -6.77 11.90 -40.69
N GLU A 115 -7.97 12.29 -40.30
CA GLU A 115 -8.48 13.66 -40.36
C GLU A 115 -7.79 14.56 -39.30
N HIS A 116 -7.38 13.98 -38.17
CA HIS A 116 -6.62 14.67 -37.11
C HIS A 116 -5.13 14.92 -37.46
N ARG A 117 -4.64 14.30 -38.55
CA ARG A 117 -3.25 14.43 -39.00
C ARG A 117 -3.06 15.50 -40.08
N ASP A 118 -4.11 16.19 -40.48
CA ASP A 118 -3.99 17.32 -41.40
C ASP A 118 -3.16 18.45 -40.75
N PRO A 119 -2.04 18.90 -41.36
CA PRO A 119 -1.18 19.95 -40.81
C PRO A 119 -1.91 21.26 -40.52
N ALA A 120 -2.90 21.64 -41.33
CA ALA A 120 -3.69 22.86 -41.13
C ALA A 120 -4.60 22.72 -39.90
N MET A 121 -5.19 21.54 -39.69
CA MET A 121 -5.99 21.25 -38.49
C MET A 121 -5.14 21.16 -37.23
N GLN A 122 -3.94 20.56 -37.29
CA GLN A 122 -3.05 20.52 -36.13
C GLN A 122 -2.53 21.92 -35.75
N ALA A 123 -2.22 22.77 -36.73
CA ALA A 123 -1.83 24.16 -36.49
C ALA A 123 -2.97 24.94 -35.83
N LEU A 124 -4.20 24.75 -36.31
CA LEU A 124 -5.40 25.36 -35.75
C LEU A 124 -5.67 24.86 -34.32
N PHE A 125 -5.55 23.55 -34.08
CA PHE A 125 -5.69 22.96 -32.75
C PHE A 125 -4.69 23.57 -31.76
N ARG A 126 -3.40 23.71 -32.13
CA ARG A 126 -2.40 24.38 -31.27
C ARG A 126 -2.78 25.81 -30.93
N ALA A 127 -3.23 26.57 -31.94
CA ALA A 127 -3.58 27.98 -31.79
C ALA A 127 -4.78 28.20 -30.85
N LEU A 128 -5.70 27.23 -30.79
CA LEU A 128 -6.91 27.30 -29.97
C LEU A 128 -6.72 26.70 -28.56
N THR A 129 -6.09 25.52 -28.48
CA THR A 129 -5.98 24.74 -27.25
C THR A 129 -4.95 25.33 -26.30
N ARG A 130 -3.80 25.80 -26.80
CA ARG A 130 -2.71 26.29 -25.95
C ARG A 130 -3.11 27.51 -25.10
N PRO A 131 -3.68 28.61 -25.64
CA PRO A 131 -4.07 29.76 -24.83
C PRO A 131 -5.22 29.46 -23.85
N ALA A 132 -6.06 28.47 -24.17
CA ALA A 132 -7.11 28.01 -23.26
C ALA A 132 -6.51 27.21 -22.08
N LEU A 133 -5.57 26.31 -22.37
CA LEU A 133 -4.81 25.59 -21.34
C LEU A 133 -3.94 26.53 -20.49
N GLU A 134 -3.30 27.55 -21.07
CA GLU A 134 -2.52 28.54 -20.31
C GLU A 134 -3.38 29.25 -19.25
N ARG A 135 -4.64 29.57 -19.58
CA ARG A 135 -5.59 30.16 -18.62
C ARG A 135 -6.07 29.17 -17.56
N LEU A 136 -6.43 27.96 -17.97
CA LEU A 136 -6.93 26.91 -17.07
C LEU A 136 -5.84 26.44 -16.10
N LEU A 137 -4.63 26.20 -16.59
CA LEU A 137 -3.49 25.75 -15.78
C LEU A 137 -2.97 26.85 -14.83
N ALA A 138 -3.23 28.12 -15.14
CA ALA A 138 -2.93 29.25 -14.24
C ALA A 138 -4.02 29.47 -13.17
N ASP A 139 -5.19 28.84 -13.28
CA ASP A 139 -6.25 28.91 -12.28
C ASP A 139 -5.87 28.09 -11.04
N LYS A 140 -5.79 28.76 -9.89
CA LYS A 140 -5.43 28.15 -8.61
C LYS A 140 -6.43 27.08 -8.16
N ALA A 141 -7.72 27.22 -8.50
CA ALA A 141 -8.74 26.22 -8.17
C ALA A 141 -8.59 24.96 -9.02
N PHE A 142 -8.28 25.12 -10.32
CA PHE A 142 -8.00 24.01 -11.24
C PHE A 142 -6.71 23.27 -10.86
N ALA A 143 -5.65 24.02 -10.54
CA ALA A 143 -4.38 23.46 -10.06
C ALA A 143 -4.54 22.72 -8.71
N ALA A 144 -5.34 23.27 -7.78
CA ALA A 144 -5.66 22.62 -6.51
C ALA A 144 -6.46 21.33 -6.71
N ASP A 145 -7.39 21.28 -7.66
CA ASP A 145 -8.22 20.09 -7.94
C ASP A 145 -7.45 18.96 -8.65
N LEU A 146 -6.38 19.28 -9.40
CA LEU A 146 -5.47 18.28 -10.00
C LEU A 146 -4.49 17.65 -9.00
N THR A 147 -4.34 18.25 -7.82
CA THR A 147 -3.37 17.86 -6.79
C THR A 147 -3.53 16.39 -6.33
N PRO A 148 -4.73 15.86 -6.05
CA PRO A 148 -4.90 14.47 -5.62
C PRO A 148 -4.49 13.43 -6.69
N ALA A 149 -4.70 13.74 -7.97
CA ALA A 149 -4.33 12.86 -9.09
C ALA A 149 -2.81 12.85 -9.39
N PHE A 150 -2.12 13.95 -9.06
CA PHE A 150 -0.66 14.03 -9.07
C PHE A 150 -0.02 13.30 -7.88
N MET A 151 -0.60 13.49 -6.69
CA MET A 151 -0.24 12.76 -5.47
C MET A 151 -0.30 11.25 -5.70
N ARG A 152 -1.34 10.77 -6.38
CA ARG A 152 -1.49 9.37 -6.82
C ARG A 152 -0.27 8.84 -7.58
N ALA A 153 0.18 9.52 -8.63
CA ALA A 153 1.29 9.04 -9.47
C ALA A 153 2.65 9.08 -8.74
N VAL A 154 2.89 10.12 -7.93
CA VAL A 154 4.12 10.25 -7.14
C VAL A 154 4.17 9.21 -6.03
N LEU A 155 3.05 8.97 -5.33
CA LEU A 155 2.96 8.01 -4.25
C LEU A 155 3.00 6.55 -4.74
N GLU A 156 2.39 6.24 -5.87
CA GLU A 156 2.51 4.93 -6.53
C GLU A 156 3.97 4.63 -6.90
N SER A 157 4.66 5.61 -7.50
CA SER A 157 6.09 5.47 -7.84
C SER A 157 6.97 5.29 -6.59
N LEU A 158 6.67 5.97 -5.49
CA LEU A 158 7.41 5.84 -4.23
C LEU A 158 7.14 4.50 -3.53
N ALA A 159 5.88 4.04 -3.51
CA ALA A 159 5.49 2.78 -2.89
C ALA A 159 6.07 1.55 -3.61
N GLU A 160 6.04 1.54 -4.94
CA GLU A 160 6.66 0.51 -5.79
C GLU A 160 8.18 0.41 -5.53
N THR A 161 8.82 1.57 -5.40
CA THR A 161 10.27 1.70 -5.14
C THR A 161 10.63 1.28 -3.72
N GLN A 162 9.79 1.61 -2.73
CA GLN A 162 9.95 1.18 -1.35
C GLN A 162 9.77 -0.33 -1.21
N ARG A 163 8.81 -0.93 -1.92
CA ARG A 163 8.60 -2.38 -1.92
C ARG A 163 9.85 -3.12 -2.39
N LEU A 164 10.47 -2.65 -3.48
CA LEU A 164 11.72 -3.21 -4.00
C LEU A 164 12.89 -3.04 -3.01
N LEU A 165 13.01 -1.89 -2.35
CA LEU A 165 14.06 -1.65 -1.36
C LEU A 165 13.86 -2.45 -0.06
N GLU A 166 12.62 -2.65 0.37
CA GLU A 166 12.27 -3.48 1.53
C GLU A 166 12.39 -4.97 1.25
N GLU A 167 12.06 -5.43 0.04
CA GLU A 167 12.37 -6.78 -0.43
C GLU A 167 13.89 -7.02 -0.39
N MET A 168 14.70 -6.07 -0.86
CA MET A 168 16.16 -6.14 -0.72
C MET A 168 16.62 -6.14 0.75
N ARG A 169 15.98 -5.34 1.61
CA ARG A 169 16.33 -5.28 3.04
C ARG A 169 15.96 -6.56 3.80
N ARG A 170 14.81 -7.17 3.47
CA ARG A 170 14.36 -8.44 4.07
C ARG A 170 15.21 -9.61 3.60
N ASN A 171 15.65 -9.59 2.35
CA ASN A 171 16.45 -10.67 1.78
C ASN A 171 17.95 -10.57 2.13
N TYR A 172 18.49 -9.37 2.39
CA TYR A 172 19.94 -9.16 2.52
C TYR A 172 20.39 -8.29 3.72
N GLY A 173 19.49 -7.92 4.64
CA GLY A 173 19.84 -7.07 5.79
C GLY A 173 19.91 -5.58 5.44
N THR A 174 20.94 -4.84 5.85
CA THR A 174 21.10 -3.43 5.43
C THR A 174 21.67 -3.38 4.00
N LEU A 175 21.30 -2.38 3.19
CA LEU A 175 21.84 -2.22 1.83
C LEU A 175 23.38 -2.22 1.81
N SER A 176 24.02 -1.67 2.85
CA SER A 176 25.48 -1.70 3.03
C SER A 176 26.05 -3.11 3.24
N ALA A 177 25.29 -4.03 3.86
CA ALA A 177 25.69 -5.43 4.04
C ALA A 177 25.39 -6.29 2.79
N ALA A 178 24.34 -5.94 2.03
CA ALA A 178 23.99 -6.60 0.78
C ALA A 178 25.00 -6.37 -0.36
N LEU A 179 25.75 -5.26 -0.28
CA LEU A 179 26.72 -4.85 -1.28
C LEU A 179 28.15 -5.37 -1.00
N GLU A 180 28.45 -5.70 0.26
CA GLU A 180 29.70 -6.36 0.64
C GLU A 180 29.75 -7.83 0.19
N ASP A 181 28.60 -8.49 0.00
CA ASP A 181 28.51 -9.83 -0.59
C ASP A 181 28.18 -9.75 -2.08
N ARG A 182 29.22 -9.58 -2.90
CA ARG A 182 29.23 -9.39 -4.36
C ARG A 182 28.54 -10.47 -5.22
N ARG A 183 27.79 -11.40 -4.63
CA ARG A 183 27.32 -12.62 -5.30
C ARG A 183 25.82 -12.71 -5.61
N HIS A 184 24.99 -11.75 -5.19
CA HIS A 184 23.52 -11.97 -5.21
C HIS A 184 22.65 -10.88 -5.87
N LEU A 185 23.23 -9.86 -6.49
CA LEU A 185 22.49 -8.89 -7.29
C LEU A 185 22.96 -8.93 -8.75
N SER A 186 22.11 -9.44 -9.66
CA SER A 186 22.39 -9.38 -11.09
C SER A 186 22.45 -7.92 -11.55
N ARG A 187 23.47 -7.56 -12.34
CA ARG A 187 23.66 -6.22 -12.90
C ARG A 187 22.39 -5.63 -13.54
N THR A 188 21.63 -6.46 -14.25
CA THR A 188 20.34 -6.10 -14.87
C THR A 188 19.29 -5.55 -13.89
N ARG A 189 19.28 -6.04 -12.64
CA ARG A 189 18.38 -5.52 -11.59
C ARG A 189 18.84 -4.17 -11.06
N LEU A 190 20.14 -3.97 -10.90
CA LEU A 190 20.70 -2.67 -10.48
C LEU A 190 20.43 -1.62 -11.55
N GLU A 191 20.61 -1.97 -12.83
CA GLU A 191 20.34 -1.09 -13.97
C GLU A 191 18.86 -0.69 -14.05
N ALA A 192 17.94 -1.65 -13.90
CA ALA A 192 16.50 -1.39 -13.90
C ALA A 192 16.07 -0.47 -12.74
N MET A 193 16.72 -0.59 -11.58
CA MET A 193 16.48 0.31 -10.45
C MET A 193 17.04 1.71 -10.70
N ALA A 194 18.26 1.81 -11.24
CA ALA A 194 18.89 3.08 -11.54
C ALA A 194 18.09 3.86 -12.60
N LEU A 195 17.60 3.18 -13.64
CA LEU A 195 16.71 3.74 -14.65
C LEU A 195 15.43 4.34 -14.03
N ARG A 196 14.82 3.64 -13.08
CA ARG A 196 13.63 4.12 -12.35
C ARG A 196 13.92 5.36 -11.52
N PHE A 197 15.11 5.45 -10.92
CA PHE A 197 15.58 6.63 -10.20
C PHE A 197 16.06 7.78 -11.11
N GLY A 198 15.97 7.60 -12.43
CA GLY A 198 16.25 8.64 -13.41
C GLY A 198 17.70 8.69 -13.89
N GLU A 199 18.47 7.62 -13.69
CA GLU A 199 19.74 7.43 -14.39
C GLU A 199 19.43 7.10 -15.86
N PRO A 200 19.84 7.94 -16.83
CA PRO A 200 19.45 7.77 -18.23
C PRO A 200 20.14 6.59 -18.91
N GLU A 201 21.37 6.25 -18.51
CA GLU A 201 22.22 5.25 -19.15
C GLU A 201 22.89 4.35 -18.09
N PRO A 202 22.10 3.61 -17.29
CA PRO A 202 22.63 2.82 -16.18
C PRO A 202 23.56 1.69 -16.64
N GLU A 203 23.43 1.23 -17.88
CA GLU A 203 24.33 0.28 -18.53
C GLU A 203 25.78 0.79 -18.67
N GLU A 204 25.98 2.12 -18.73
CA GLU A 204 27.30 2.74 -18.83
C GLU A 204 28.03 2.86 -17.49
N LEU A 205 27.31 2.69 -16.38
CA LEU A 205 27.89 2.75 -15.04
C LEU A 205 28.67 1.46 -14.72
N SER A 206 29.77 1.62 -14.00
CA SER A 206 30.42 0.48 -13.36
C SER A 206 29.53 -0.06 -12.23
N ASP A 207 29.69 -1.34 -11.87
CA ASP A 207 28.90 -1.93 -10.78
C ASP A 207 29.06 -1.13 -9.47
N ALA A 208 30.26 -0.58 -9.21
CA ALA A 208 30.55 0.26 -8.05
C ALA A 208 29.87 1.64 -8.10
N ASP A 209 29.71 2.21 -9.29
CA ASP A 209 29.04 3.51 -9.46
C ASP A 209 27.51 3.36 -9.40
N LEU A 210 26.96 2.28 -9.97
CA LEU A 210 25.57 1.86 -9.81
C LEU A 210 25.21 1.67 -8.34
N GLU A 211 26.07 0.97 -7.61
CA GLU A 211 25.95 0.74 -6.19
C GLU A 211 25.97 2.05 -5.38
N THR A 212 26.93 2.92 -5.66
CA THR A 212 27.08 4.22 -5.00
C THR A 212 25.86 5.10 -5.28
N PHE A 213 25.39 5.13 -6.52
CA PHE A 213 24.20 5.86 -6.94
C PHE A 213 22.94 5.38 -6.21
N LEU A 214 22.67 4.07 -6.24
CA LEU A 214 21.49 3.48 -5.60
C LEU A 214 21.53 3.62 -4.08
N THR A 215 22.71 3.53 -3.46
CA THR A 215 22.89 3.74 -2.02
C THR A 215 22.64 5.20 -1.63
N GLY A 216 23.11 6.15 -2.44
CA GLY A 216 22.79 7.57 -2.31
C GLY A 216 21.29 7.81 -2.39
N LYS A 217 20.63 7.27 -3.41
CA LYS A 217 19.17 7.41 -3.59
C LYS A 217 18.36 6.74 -2.49
N ALA A 218 18.79 5.61 -1.95
CA ALA A 218 18.15 4.99 -0.79
C ALA A 218 18.27 5.87 0.48
N LYS A 219 19.42 6.54 0.67
CA LYS A 219 19.62 7.49 1.77
C LYS A 219 18.76 8.74 1.59
N ASP A 220 18.69 9.28 0.37
CA ASP A 220 17.85 10.43 0.02
C ASP A 220 16.37 10.11 0.20
N LEU A 221 15.93 8.90 -0.18
CA LEU A 221 14.57 8.42 0.03
C LEU A 221 14.23 8.30 1.52
N ARG A 222 15.13 7.74 2.34
CA ARG A 222 14.92 7.70 3.81
C ARG A 222 14.89 9.10 4.42
N ALA A 223 15.73 10.01 3.95
CA ALA A 223 15.73 11.40 4.41
C ALA A 223 14.45 12.13 3.98
N ALA A 224 13.96 11.87 2.76
CA ALA A 224 12.69 12.33 2.23
C ALA A 224 11.51 11.81 3.07
N GLN A 225 11.50 10.52 3.41
CA GLN A 225 10.50 9.90 4.27
C GLN A 225 10.56 10.42 5.70
N ALA A 226 11.75 10.65 6.26
CA ALA A 226 11.90 11.27 7.57
C ALA A 226 11.39 12.71 7.58
N ARG A 227 11.64 13.48 6.50
CA ARG A 227 11.08 14.83 6.32
C ARG A 227 9.57 14.82 6.12
N LEU A 228 9.04 13.88 5.33
CA LEU A 228 7.60 13.69 5.13
C LEU A 228 6.93 13.25 6.43
N GLY A 229 7.57 12.35 7.17
CA GLY A 229 7.18 11.90 8.50
C GLY A 229 7.17 13.05 9.49
N ALA A 230 8.13 13.97 9.43
CA ALA A 230 8.17 15.20 10.23
C ALA A 230 7.09 16.21 9.82
N LEU A 231 6.79 16.34 8.52
CA LEU A 231 5.67 17.16 8.00
C LEU A 231 4.31 16.61 8.43
N CYS A 232 4.19 15.28 8.53
CA CYS A 232 3.02 14.56 9.01
C CYS A 232 3.06 14.30 10.53
N ASP A 233 4.14 14.70 11.21
CA ASP A 233 4.24 14.57 12.66
C ASP A 233 3.28 15.54 13.34
N GLN A 234 2.97 15.24 14.59
CA GLN A 234 1.99 15.97 15.38
C GLN A 234 2.31 17.48 15.47
N GLY A 235 3.58 17.83 15.66
CA GLY A 235 4.06 19.21 15.67
C GLY A 235 3.96 19.85 14.29
N GLY A 236 4.27 19.08 13.23
CA GLY A 236 4.05 19.47 11.84
C GLY A 236 2.59 19.80 11.55
N ARG A 237 1.65 18.89 11.85
CA ARG A 237 0.20 19.09 11.61
C ARG A 237 -0.38 20.28 12.37
N ILE A 238 -0.02 20.43 13.64
CA ILE A 238 -0.47 21.58 14.45
C ILE A 238 0.13 22.88 13.91
N ALA A 239 1.43 22.88 13.55
CA ALA A 239 2.09 24.05 12.96
C ALA A 239 1.49 24.42 11.60
N ASN A 240 1.17 23.44 10.76
CA ASN A 240 0.56 23.66 9.45
C ASN A 240 -0.86 24.20 9.56
N LEU A 241 -1.71 23.62 10.41
CA LEU A 241 -3.06 24.14 10.66
C LEU A 241 -3.03 25.56 11.25
N LYS A 242 -2.05 25.84 12.11
CA LYS A 242 -1.84 27.18 12.66
C LYS A 242 -1.38 28.16 11.58
N ALA A 243 -0.43 27.79 10.74
CA ALA A 243 0.06 28.63 9.64
C ALA A 243 -1.03 28.88 8.58
N ALA A 244 -1.84 27.87 8.26
CA ALA A 244 -2.99 27.99 7.37
C ALA A 244 -4.06 28.93 7.96
N ALA A 245 -4.32 28.84 9.27
CA ALA A 245 -5.21 29.76 9.96
C ALA A 245 -4.67 31.21 9.94
N GLU A 246 -3.36 31.40 10.11
CA GLU A 246 -2.70 32.71 9.99
C GLU A 246 -2.82 33.30 8.57
N ALA A 247 -2.68 32.47 7.54
CA ALA A 247 -2.91 32.88 6.15
C ALA A 247 -4.39 33.23 5.88
N ALA A 248 -5.34 32.41 6.34
CA ALA A 248 -6.77 32.69 6.22
C ALA A 248 -7.19 33.97 6.97
N MET A 249 -6.59 34.25 8.13
CA MET A 249 -6.79 35.51 8.85
C MET A 249 -6.26 36.72 8.06
N ALA A 250 -5.12 36.60 7.39
CA ALA A 250 -4.57 37.65 6.54
C ALA A 250 -5.49 37.98 5.34
N ASP A 251 -6.22 36.99 4.83
CA ASP A 251 -7.19 37.13 3.75
C ASP A 251 -8.63 37.45 4.24
N LEU A 252 -8.84 37.70 5.54
CA LEU A 252 -10.15 37.92 6.17
C LEU A 252 -11.16 36.75 6.05
N ARG A 253 -10.68 35.53 5.78
CA ARG A 253 -11.46 34.29 5.78
C ARG A 253 -11.58 33.73 7.20
N LEU A 254 -12.32 34.44 8.05
CA LEU A 254 -12.32 34.22 9.50
C LEU A 254 -12.97 32.91 9.95
N ASP A 255 -13.95 32.39 9.21
CA ASP A 255 -14.61 31.12 9.55
C ASP A 255 -13.71 29.92 9.26
N GLU A 256 -13.01 29.92 8.12
CA GLU A 256 -12.01 28.92 7.76
C GLU A 256 -10.86 28.90 8.78
N ALA A 257 -10.33 30.07 9.15
CA ALA A 257 -9.31 30.18 10.19
C ALA A 257 -9.77 29.58 11.54
N ARG A 258 -11.05 29.78 11.91
CA ARG A 258 -11.62 29.24 13.15
C ARG A 258 -11.71 27.72 13.12
N ASP A 259 -12.10 27.15 11.99
CA ASP A 259 -12.22 25.71 11.83
C ASP A 259 -10.85 25.02 11.80
N MET A 260 -9.85 25.63 11.17
CA MET A 260 -8.46 25.16 11.22
C MET A 260 -7.89 25.13 12.66
N ILE A 261 -8.15 26.17 13.46
CA ILE A 261 -7.71 26.19 14.88
C ILE A 261 -8.46 25.16 15.73
N ARG A 262 -9.76 24.94 15.49
CA ARG A 262 -10.53 23.87 16.16
C ARG A 262 -9.97 22.50 15.81
N ALA A 263 -9.63 22.27 14.55
CA ALA A 263 -8.97 21.04 14.11
C ALA A 263 -7.61 20.85 14.80
N ALA A 264 -6.78 21.89 14.90
CA ALA A 264 -5.49 21.82 15.59
C ALA A 264 -5.65 21.47 17.08
N LEU A 265 -6.63 22.07 17.75
CA LEU A 265 -6.95 21.77 19.15
C LEU A 265 -7.50 20.34 19.33
N SER A 266 -8.29 19.86 18.38
CA SER A 266 -8.78 18.47 18.39
C SER A 266 -7.61 17.48 18.26
N VAL A 267 -6.67 17.71 17.33
CA VAL A 267 -5.44 16.91 17.20
C VAL A 267 -4.63 16.95 18.50
N GLN A 268 -4.42 18.13 19.07
CA GLN A 268 -3.67 18.27 20.32
C GLN A 268 -4.30 17.52 21.50
N ARG A 269 -5.64 17.53 21.62
CA ARG A 269 -6.37 16.84 22.69
C ARG A 269 -6.30 15.32 22.54
N SER A 270 -6.58 14.79 21.35
CA SER A 270 -6.53 13.35 21.09
C SER A 270 -5.14 12.79 21.35
N GLU A 271 -4.08 13.52 20.98
CA GLU A 271 -2.70 13.09 21.19
C GLU A 271 -2.28 13.10 22.66
N ARG A 272 -2.75 14.08 23.44
CA ARG A 272 -2.51 14.06 24.89
C ARG A 272 -3.10 12.81 25.52
N THR A 273 -4.28 12.40 25.07
CA THR A 273 -4.92 11.15 25.51
C THR A 273 -4.13 9.94 25.06
N LEU A 274 -3.77 9.85 23.77
CA LEU A 274 -2.99 8.73 23.22
C LEU A 274 -1.64 8.55 23.93
N ARG A 275 -0.95 9.63 24.30
CA ARG A 275 0.30 9.53 25.05
C ARG A 275 0.11 8.84 26.40
N VAL A 276 -0.92 9.23 27.15
CA VAL A 276 -1.25 8.60 28.44
C VAL A 276 -1.63 7.14 28.22
N LEU A 277 -2.43 6.83 27.20
CA LEU A 277 -2.79 5.45 26.86
C LEU A 277 -1.57 4.59 26.51
N ARG A 278 -0.55 5.14 25.83
CA ARG A 278 0.70 4.41 25.51
C ARG A 278 1.54 4.14 26.76
N GLU A 279 1.60 5.10 27.68
CA GLU A 279 2.25 4.90 28.98
C GLU A 279 1.55 3.78 29.76
N ASP A 280 0.21 3.81 29.82
CA ASP A 280 -0.60 2.77 30.46
C ASP A 280 -0.44 1.40 29.77
N ALA A 281 -0.42 1.37 28.43
CA ALA A 281 -0.21 0.16 27.64
C ALA A 281 1.14 -0.51 27.95
N GLY A 282 2.18 0.30 28.19
CA GLY A 282 3.49 -0.21 28.61
C GLY A 282 3.43 -0.91 29.97
N LEU A 283 2.74 -0.33 30.95
CA LEU A 283 2.57 -0.92 32.29
C LEU A 283 1.72 -2.19 32.25
N VAL A 284 0.58 -2.15 31.56
CA VAL A 284 -0.30 -3.32 31.43
C VAL A 284 0.37 -4.44 30.61
N GLY A 285 1.23 -4.09 29.64
CA GLY A 285 2.05 -5.07 28.93
C GLY A 285 2.98 -5.86 29.85
N VAL A 286 3.57 -5.21 30.87
CA VAL A 286 4.39 -5.88 31.89
C VAL A 286 3.51 -6.76 32.79
N GLU A 287 2.34 -6.29 33.20
CA GLU A 287 1.39 -7.08 34.00
C GLU A 287 0.92 -8.33 33.25
N ALA A 288 0.60 -8.21 31.96
CA ALA A 288 0.26 -9.35 31.11
C ALA A 288 1.43 -10.35 30.99
N GLN A 289 2.68 -9.88 30.90
CA GLN A 289 3.85 -10.76 30.92
C GLN A 289 4.01 -11.50 32.26
N ILE A 290 3.76 -10.82 33.38
CA ILE A 290 3.76 -11.46 34.71
C ILE A 290 2.69 -12.54 34.77
N ALA A 291 1.48 -12.27 34.26
CA ALA A 291 0.39 -13.25 34.22
C ALA A 291 0.77 -14.47 33.36
N LEU A 292 1.36 -14.26 32.18
CA LEU A 292 1.87 -15.35 31.33
C LEU A 292 2.98 -16.16 32.00
N LEU A 293 3.90 -15.51 32.74
CA LEU A 293 4.92 -16.23 33.52
C LEU A 293 4.31 -17.07 34.65
N GLY A 294 3.17 -16.62 35.20
CA GLY A 294 2.32 -17.37 36.12
C GLY A 294 1.43 -18.43 35.44
N ASN A 295 1.55 -18.61 34.12
CA ASN A 295 0.71 -19.48 33.29
C ASN A 295 -0.79 -19.13 33.31
N ASP A 296 -1.12 -17.85 33.56
CA ASP A 296 -2.48 -17.31 33.51
C ASP A 296 -2.69 -16.54 32.20
N ALA A 297 -2.95 -17.31 31.14
CA ALA A 297 -3.19 -16.75 29.81
C ALA A 297 -4.56 -16.04 29.69
N ASP A 298 -5.51 -16.35 30.58
CA ASP A 298 -6.82 -15.71 30.60
C ASP A 298 -6.73 -14.28 31.14
N GLU A 299 -5.96 -14.07 32.21
CA GLU A 299 -5.62 -12.73 32.72
C GLU A 299 -4.87 -11.91 31.68
N ALA A 300 -3.80 -12.48 31.10
CA ALA A 300 -3.01 -11.81 30.09
C ALA A 300 -3.84 -11.36 28.88
N ALA A 301 -4.73 -12.23 28.38
CA ALA A 301 -5.61 -11.90 27.26
C ALA A 301 -6.58 -10.77 27.60
N ARG A 302 -7.14 -10.76 28.81
CA ARG A 302 -8.06 -9.72 29.26
C ARG A 302 -7.38 -8.36 29.39
N LEU A 303 -6.17 -8.33 29.94
CA LEU A 303 -5.34 -7.13 30.07
C LEU A 303 -5.00 -6.54 28.70
N LEU A 304 -4.50 -7.38 27.79
CA LEU A 304 -4.09 -6.98 26.44
C LEU A 304 -5.29 -6.47 25.60
N GLU A 305 -6.45 -7.13 25.69
CA GLU A 305 -7.67 -6.66 25.03
C GLU A 305 -8.18 -5.35 25.61
N CYS A 306 -8.12 -5.18 26.94
CA CYS A 306 -8.53 -3.94 27.59
C CYS A 306 -7.69 -2.75 27.08
N VAL A 307 -6.38 -2.93 27.01
CA VAL A 307 -5.45 -1.96 26.45
C VAL A 307 -5.82 -1.66 25.01
N ALA A 308 -5.87 -2.67 24.14
CA ALA A 308 -6.13 -2.44 22.72
C ALA A 308 -7.48 -1.75 22.46
N ARG A 309 -8.52 -2.10 23.22
CA ARG A 309 -9.83 -1.45 23.14
C ARG A 309 -9.81 0.02 23.56
N SER A 310 -8.94 0.42 24.49
CA SER A 310 -8.82 1.82 24.91
C SER A 310 -8.35 2.76 23.79
N PHE A 311 -7.60 2.24 22.82
CA PHE A 311 -7.11 2.99 21.66
C PHE A 311 -8.17 3.15 20.56
N ALA A 312 -9.12 2.22 20.43
CA ALA A 312 -10.04 2.16 19.29
C ALA A 312 -10.78 3.49 18.96
N PRO A 313 -11.21 4.32 19.93
CA PRO A 313 -11.87 5.60 19.64
C PRO A 313 -10.94 6.68 19.07
N PHE A 314 -9.61 6.53 19.24
CA PHE A 314 -8.61 7.55 18.93
C PHE A 314 -7.66 7.13 17.82
N ASP A 315 -7.28 5.86 17.81
CA ASP A 315 -6.38 5.23 16.85
C ASP A 315 -6.76 3.75 16.69
N TRP A 316 -7.61 3.48 15.69
CA TRP A 316 -8.05 2.13 15.38
C TRP A 316 -6.90 1.24 14.87
N GLN A 317 -5.87 1.84 14.25
CA GLN A 317 -4.71 1.11 13.74
C GLN A 317 -3.84 0.63 14.90
N GLU A 318 -3.57 1.50 15.87
CA GLU A 318 -2.85 1.12 17.08
C GLU A 318 -3.64 0.06 17.89
N ALA A 319 -4.97 0.19 17.95
CA ALA A 319 -5.85 -0.83 18.53
C ALA A 319 -5.78 -2.19 17.80
N PHE A 320 -5.66 -2.19 16.47
CA PHE A 320 -5.49 -3.39 15.65
C PHE A 320 -4.11 -4.03 15.87
N ASP A 321 -3.05 -3.23 15.87
CA ASP A 321 -1.67 -3.69 16.03
C ASP A 321 -1.43 -4.28 17.43
N LEU A 322 -1.99 -3.66 18.47
CA LEU A 322 -1.94 -4.18 19.84
C LEU A 322 -2.63 -5.55 19.95
N ARG A 323 -3.80 -5.73 19.34
CA ARG A 323 -4.48 -7.04 19.30
C ARG A 323 -3.68 -8.07 18.51
N HIS A 324 -3.15 -7.70 17.34
CA HIS A 324 -2.32 -8.59 16.54
C HIS A 324 -1.10 -9.10 17.33
N ASN A 325 -0.42 -8.20 18.05
CA ASN A 325 0.70 -8.56 18.92
C ASN A 325 0.27 -9.43 20.12
N ALA A 326 -0.92 -9.17 20.68
CA ALA A 326 -1.48 -9.98 21.75
C ALA A 326 -1.76 -11.42 21.28
N VAL A 327 -2.34 -11.59 20.08
CA VAL A 327 -2.55 -12.90 19.45
C VAL A 327 -1.22 -13.65 19.31
N ALA A 328 -0.19 -13.01 18.76
CA ALA A 328 1.13 -13.62 18.60
C ALA A 328 1.78 -14.01 19.94
N THR A 329 1.58 -13.20 20.97
CA THR A 329 2.11 -13.46 22.33
C THR A 329 1.43 -14.67 22.96
N LEU A 330 0.09 -14.71 22.93
CA LEU A 330 -0.72 -15.80 23.47
C LEU A 330 -0.52 -17.10 22.68
N TYR A 331 -0.34 -17.02 21.36
CA TYR A 331 0.02 -18.15 20.51
C TYR A 331 1.34 -18.80 20.95
N LYS A 332 2.41 -18.00 21.07
CA LYS A 332 3.73 -18.49 21.51
C LYS A 332 3.68 -19.09 22.92
N HIS A 333 2.98 -18.42 23.84
CA HIS A 333 2.77 -18.94 25.19
C HIS A 333 2.02 -20.28 25.16
N GLY A 334 0.89 -20.32 24.45
CA GLY A 334 0.07 -21.51 24.30
C GLY A 334 0.87 -22.68 23.76
N LEU A 335 1.62 -22.51 22.68
CA LEU A 335 2.50 -23.56 22.14
C LEU A 335 3.51 -24.09 23.16
N ARG A 336 4.15 -23.20 23.92
CA ARG A 336 5.24 -23.55 24.82
C ARG A 336 4.78 -24.15 26.16
N TYR A 337 3.71 -23.62 26.73
CA TYR A 337 3.30 -23.93 28.10
C TYR A 337 1.92 -24.61 28.21
N GLY A 338 1.13 -24.63 27.12
CA GLY A 338 -0.22 -25.18 27.15
C GLY A 338 -1.27 -24.20 27.68
N GLY A 339 -2.31 -24.76 28.31
CA GLY A 339 -3.40 -23.99 28.91
C GLY A 339 -4.30 -23.29 27.89
N SER A 340 -4.92 -22.20 28.32
CA SER A 340 -5.90 -21.41 27.55
C SER A 340 -5.28 -20.49 26.49
N GLY A 341 -3.94 -20.40 26.39
CA GLY A 341 -3.27 -19.43 25.51
C GLY A 341 -3.68 -19.50 24.03
N LEU A 342 -3.77 -20.70 23.45
CA LEU A 342 -4.22 -20.85 22.06
C LEU A 342 -5.70 -20.47 21.89
N ALA A 343 -6.56 -20.86 22.83
CA ALA A 343 -7.98 -20.50 22.80
C ALA A 343 -8.17 -18.97 22.88
N ARG A 344 -7.47 -18.29 23.80
CA ARG A 344 -7.50 -16.82 23.92
C ARG A 344 -6.94 -16.13 22.68
N ALA A 345 -5.88 -16.67 22.07
CA ALA A 345 -5.35 -16.16 20.82
C ALA A 345 -6.36 -16.26 19.66
N VAL A 346 -7.15 -17.34 19.58
CA VAL A 346 -8.24 -17.48 18.60
C VAL A 346 -9.31 -16.41 18.83
N GLU A 347 -9.74 -16.19 20.07
CA GLU A 347 -10.74 -15.18 20.41
C GLU A 347 -10.29 -13.77 20.01
N LEU A 348 -9.06 -13.37 20.36
CA LEU A 348 -8.50 -12.08 19.95
C LEU A 348 -8.31 -11.98 18.44
N GLY A 349 -7.90 -13.06 17.77
CA GLY A 349 -7.76 -13.12 16.32
C GLY A 349 -9.09 -12.85 15.60
N ARG A 350 -10.18 -13.46 16.08
CA ARG A 350 -11.55 -13.21 15.57
C ARG A 350 -11.99 -11.76 15.80
N SER A 351 -11.73 -11.21 16.99
CA SER A 351 -12.01 -9.80 17.29
C SER A 351 -11.27 -8.86 16.32
N ASN A 352 -10.01 -9.17 16.00
CA ASN A 352 -9.20 -8.33 15.14
C ASN A 352 -9.67 -8.33 13.67
N ILE A 353 -10.36 -9.38 13.21
CA ILE A 353 -10.99 -9.41 11.88
C ILE A 353 -12.12 -8.38 11.79
N VAL A 354 -12.96 -8.28 12.83
CA VAL A 354 -14.07 -7.31 12.87
C VAL A 354 -13.53 -5.88 12.70
N ILE A 355 -12.43 -5.56 13.38
CA ILE A 355 -11.80 -4.23 13.27
C ILE A 355 -11.27 -3.99 11.86
N ALA A 356 -10.65 -5.01 11.23
CA ALA A 356 -10.19 -4.90 9.86
C ALA A 356 -11.34 -4.68 8.86
N GLU A 357 -12.49 -5.32 9.07
CA GLU A 357 -13.68 -5.15 8.25
C GLU A 357 -14.31 -3.76 8.43
N GLU A 358 -14.47 -3.32 9.69
CA GLU A 358 -15.03 -1.99 10.02
C GLU A 358 -14.14 -0.86 9.49
N SER A 359 -12.83 -1.02 9.55
CA SER A 359 -11.86 -0.08 8.97
C SER A 359 -11.77 -0.16 7.45
N GLN A 360 -12.41 -1.16 6.83
CA GLN A 360 -12.37 -1.45 5.39
C GLN A 360 -10.94 -1.66 4.84
N SER A 361 -10.00 -2.04 5.72
CA SER A 361 -8.60 -2.26 5.36
C SER A 361 -8.40 -3.70 4.89
N LEU A 362 -8.24 -3.87 3.56
CA LEU A 362 -8.03 -5.20 2.99
C LEU A 362 -6.70 -5.82 3.46
N ILE A 363 -5.67 -5.01 3.67
CA ILE A 363 -4.38 -5.44 4.19
C ILE A 363 -4.51 -5.97 5.62
N CYS A 364 -5.16 -5.20 6.51
CA CYS A 364 -5.41 -5.63 7.88
C CYS A 364 -6.27 -6.89 7.91
N PHE A 365 -7.25 -7.01 7.02
CA PHE A 365 -8.08 -8.21 6.90
C PHE A 365 -7.24 -9.43 6.51
N GLY A 366 -6.37 -9.30 5.50
CA GLY A 366 -5.46 -10.36 5.10
C GLY A 366 -4.50 -10.77 6.22
N VAL A 367 -3.96 -9.81 6.98
CA VAL A 367 -3.07 -10.06 8.12
C VAL A 367 -3.82 -10.79 9.25
N ALA A 368 -5.00 -10.32 9.61
CA ALA A 368 -5.82 -10.90 10.67
C ALA A 368 -6.25 -12.33 10.33
N GLN A 369 -6.64 -12.58 9.07
CA GLN A 369 -7.02 -13.91 8.60
C GLN A 369 -5.84 -14.89 8.56
N THR A 370 -4.67 -14.47 8.07
CA THR A 370 -3.45 -15.31 8.11
C THR A 370 -3.07 -15.64 9.57
N CYS A 371 -3.14 -14.65 10.46
CA CYS A 371 -2.83 -14.84 11.88
C CYS A 371 -3.83 -15.79 12.56
N LEU A 372 -5.14 -15.60 12.34
CA LEU A 372 -6.17 -16.47 12.88
C LEU A 372 -6.00 -17.92 12.37
N GLY A 373 -5.71 -18.09 11.07
CA GLY A 373 -5.43 -19.41 10.48
C GLY A 373 -4.27 -20.12 11.17
N LEU A 374 -3.20 -19.40 11.50
CA LEU A 374 -2.03 -19.96 12.19
C LEU A 374 -2.37 -20.43 13.61
N VAL A 375 -3.13 -19.65 14.35
CA VAL A 375 -3.51 -19.98 15.72
C VAL A 375 -4.52 -21.14 15.74
N LEU A 376 -5.52 -21.12 14.86
CA LEU A 376 -6.49 -22.22 14.71
C LEU A 376 -5.81 -23.54 14.34
N ALA A 377 -4.83 -23.50 13.43
CA ALA A 377 -4.06 -24.67 13.02
C ALA A 377 -3.36 -25.32 14.24
N ALA A 378 -2.58 -24.53 14.96
CA ALA A 378 -1.87 -24.99 16.15
C ALA A 378 -2.83 -25.45 17.26
N HIS A 379 -4.00 -24.83 17.39
CA HIS A 379 -5.00 -25.24 18.36
C HIS A 379 -5.61 -26.60 18.01
N GLY A 380 -5.98 -26.78 16.73
CA GLY A 380 -6.55 -28.02 16.23
C GLY A 380 -5.60 -29.20 16.35
N GLU A 381 -4.32 -29.01 16.02
CA GLU A 381 -3.27 -30.03 16.15
C GLU A 381 -3.08 -30.51 17.60
N ARG A 382 -3.31 -29.65 18.59
CA ARG A 382 -3.17 -30.02 20.01
C ARG A 382 -4.42 -30.63 20.63
N PHE A 383 -5.61 -30.25 20.15
CA PHE A 383 -6.86 -30.84 20.62
C PHE A 383 -7.05 -32.26 20.08
N GLY A 384 -6.73 -32.48 18.80
CA GLY A 384 -7.00 -33.75 18.12
C GLY A 384 -8.49 -34.08 18.04
N GLY A 385 -8.83 -35.25 17.49
CA GLY A 385 -10.21 -35.72 17.42
C GLY A 385 -11.13 -34.81 16.60
N ALA A 386 -12.44 -34.86 16.90
CA ALA A 386 -13.45 -34.12 16.15
C ALA A 386 -13.35 -32.60 16.35
N GLU A 387 -13.08 -32.13 17.57
CA GLU A 387 -12.89 -30.71 17.83
C GLU A 387 -11.62 -30.18 17.14
N GLY A 388 -10.53 -30.95 17.15
CA GLY A 388 -9.30 -30.60 16.44
C GLY A 388 -9.52 -30.47 14.93
N ALA A 389 -10.21 -31.43 14.32
CA ALA A 389 -10.57 -31.39 12.90
C ALA A 389 -11.45 -30.18 12.54
N ALA A 390 -12.39 -29.80 13.41
CA ALA A 390 -13.21 -28.60 13.21
C ALA A 390 -12.36 -27.33 13.21
N LEU A 391 -11.44 -27.18 14.17
CA LEU A 391 -10.51 -26.04 14.24
C LEU A 391 -9.58 -25.96 13.01
N LEU A 392 -9.09 -27.11 12.53
CA LEU A 392 -8.31 -27.17 11.29
C LEU A 392 -9.15 -26.77 10.07
N GLY A 393 -10.43 -27.16 10.01
CA GLY A 393 -11.37 -26.71 8.98
C GLY A 393 -11.58 -25.20 8.99
N GLU A 394 -11.68 -24.59 10.17
CA GLU A 394 -11.72 -23.13 10.31
C GLU A 394 -10.40 -22.48 9.85
N ALA A 395 -9.25 -23.08 10.15
CA ALA A 395 -7.95 -22.57 9.68
C ALA A 395 -7.86 -22.56 8.15
N VAL A 396 -8.37 -23.60 7.48
CA VAL A 396 -8.49 -23.64 6.00
C VAL A 396 -9.35 -22.47 5.49
N ALA A 397 -10.48 -22.21 6.14
CA ALA A 397 -11.36 -21.10 5.76
C ALA A 397 -10.66 -19.74 5.92
N ALA A 398 -9.95 -19.53 7.02
CA ALA A 398 -9.20 -18.30 7.30
C ALA A 398 -8.08 -18.07 6.27
N TYR A 399 -7.26 -19.09 5.96
CA TYR A 399 -6.23 -18.96 4.94
C TYR A 399 -6.81 -18.73 3.55
N ARG A 400 -7.91 -19.37 3.18
CA ARG A 400 -8.61 -19.09 1.91
C ARG A 400 -9.14 -17.66 1.85
N ALA A 401 -9.62 -17.11 2.97
CA ALA A 401 -10.03 -15.70 3.05
C ALA A 401 -8.83 -14.75 2.87
N ALA A 402 -7.70 -15.05 3.53
CA ALA A 402 -6.47 -14.29 3.36
C ALA A 402 -5.95 -14.33 1.91
N LEU A 403 -6.03 -15.47 1.22
CA LEU A 403 -5.64 -15.64 -0.18
C LEU A 403 -6.54 -14.90 -1.20
N ARG A 404 -7.68 -14.33 -0.77
CA ARG A 404 -8.44 -13.37 -1.60
C ARG A 404 -7.79 -11.99 -1.61
N VAL A 405 -6.98 -11.67 -0.60
CA VAL A 405 -6.22 -10.42 -0.48
C VAL A 405 -4.79 -10.64 -1.00
N TRP A 406 -4.14 -11.66 -0.49
CA TRP A 406 -2.79 -12.05 -0.90
C TRP A 406 -2.89 -12.83 -2.20
N THR A 407 -2.49 -12.21 -3.30
CA THR A 407 -2.42 -12.85 -4.61
C THR A 407 -0.96 -12.99 -5.02
N GLU A 408 -0.63 -14.00 -5.81
CA GLU A 408 0.74 -14.23 -6.30
C GLU A 408 1.31 -12.98 -6.99
N ALA A 409 0.50 -12.29 -7.79
CA ALA A 409 0.95 -11.09 -8.51
C ALA A 409 1.15 -9.86 -7.61
N ALA A 410 0.23 -9.60 -6.67
CA ALA A 410 0.27 -8.38 -5.89
C ALA A 410 1.12 -8.51 -4.61
N HIS A 411 1.20 -9.72 -4.04
CA HIS A 411 1.82 -10.00 -2.75
C HIS A 411 2.50 -11.39 -2.77
N PRO A 412 3.50 -11.62 -3.65
CA PRO A 412 4.05 -12.96 -3.92
C PRO A 412 4.48 -13.68 -2.65
N VAL A 413 5.21 -13.02 -1.76
CA VAL A 413 5.72 -13.61 -0.51
C VAL A 413 4.59 -13.93 0.47
N ASN A 414 3.65 -13.01 0.72
CA ASN A 414 2.53 -13.27 1.62
C ASN A 414 1.60 -14.36 1.08
N TRP A 415 1.41 -14.41 -0.24
CA TRP A 415 0.67 -15.47 -0.91
C TRP A 415 1.36 -16.82 -0.74
N ALA A 416 2.67 -16.90 -0.95
CA ALA A 416 3.44 -18.14 -0.80
C ALA A 416 3.41 -18.65 0.65
N GLN A 417 3.64 -17.79 1.64
CA GLN A 417 3.56 -18.15 3.07
C GLN A 417 2.16 -18.62 3.48
N THR A 418 1.12 -17.89 3.04
CA THR A 418 -0.26 -18.27 3.35
C THR A 418 -0.63 -19.59 2.66
N THR A 419 -0.13 -19.82 1.45
CA THR A 419 -0.36 -21.07 0.70
C THR A 419 0.40 -22.24 1.34
N GLU A 420 1.67 -22.07 1.74
CA GLU A 420 2.44 -23.08 2.47
C GLU A 420 1.74 -23.48 3.78
N ASN A 421 1.28 -22.50 4.56
CA ASN A 421 0.55 -22.75 5.79
C ASN A 421 -0.79 -23.47 5.54
N LEU A 422 -1.49 -23.13 4.46
CA LEU A 422 -2.67 -23.88 4.03
C LEU A 422 -2.30 -25.34 3.69
N GLY A 423 -1.13 -25.56 3.09
CA GLY A 423 -0.60 -26.90 2.84
C GLY A 423 -0.38 -27.71 4.12
N LEU A 424 0.25 -27.11 5.14
CA LEU A 424 0.47 -27.74 6.44
C LEU A 424 -0.86 -28.11 7.11
N VAL A 425 -1.88 -27.24 7.08
CA VAL A 425 -3.19 -27.55 7.66
C VAL A 425 -3.89 -28.69 6.93
N ASN A 426 -3.80 -28.76 5.60
CA ASN A 426 -4.37 -29.88 4.85
C ASN A 426 -3.64 -31.19 5.16
N GLU A 427 -2.33 -31.16 5.39
CA GLU A 427 -1.60 -32.32 5.89
C GLU A 427 -2.10 -32.76 7.27
N SER A 428 -2.26 -31.82 8.21
CA SER A 428 -2.79 -32.11 9.55
C SER A 428 -4.23 -32.64 9.52
N LEU A 429 -5.07 -32.17 8.58
CA LEU A 429 -6.41 -32.72 8.36
C LEU A 429 -6.35 -34.17 7.85
N ALA A 430 -5.43 -34.48 6.94
CA ALA A 430 -5.27 -35.83 6.43
C ALA A 430 -4.91 -36.83 7.54
N ASP A 431 -4.08 -36.41 8.49
CA ASP A 431 -3.67 -37.23 9.63
C ASP A 431 -4.84 -37.50 10.61
N ASN A 432 -5.90 -36.68 10.59
CA ASN A 432 -7.08 -36.79 11.44
C ASN A 432 -8.32 -37.40 10.76
N SER A 433 -8.22 -37.84 9.50
CA SER A 433 -9.37 -38.23 8.67
C SER A 433 -9.40 -39.72 8.30
N THR A 434 -10.50 -40.15 7.65
CA THR A 434 -10.62 -41.49 7.04
C THR A 434 -9.78 -41.58 5.76
N SER A 435 -9.44 -42.80 5.30
CA SER A 435 -8.49 -43.00 4.18
C SER A 435 -8.82 -42.26 2.88
N ALA A 436 -10.10 -42.13 2.52
CA ALA A 436 -10.53 -41.42 1.31
C ALA A 436 -10.39 -39.90 1.43
N ASP A 437 -10.74 -39.36 2.60
CA ASP A 437 -10.60 -37.93 2.91
C ASP A 437 -9.13 -37.54 3.06
N SER A 438 -8.31 -38.42 3.63
CA SER A 438 -6.85 -38.24 3.76
C SER A 438 -6.16 -38.09 2.40
N LYS A 439 -6.57 -38.87 1.38
CA LYS A 439 -6.01 -38.73 0.03
C LYS A 439 -6.26 -37.33 -0.53
N THR A 440 -7.50 -36.88 -0.49
CA THR A 440 -7.91 -35.57 -1.02
C THR A 440 -7.18 -34.42 -0.30
N ALA A 441 -7.06 -34.51 1.03
CA ALA A 441 -6.35 -33.53 1.84
C ALA A 441 -4.85 -33.51 1.54
N LEU A 442 -4.19 -34.67 1.38
CA LEU A 442 -2.78 -34.74 0.99
C LEU A 442 -2.52 -34.22 -0.43
N GLU A 443 -3.42 -34.48 -1.40
CA GLU A 443 -3.33 -33.91 -2.74
C GLU A 443 -3.43 -32.36 -2.71
N ALA A 444 -4.36 -31.84 -1.91
CA ALA A 444 -4.48 -30.39 -1.68
C ALA A 444 -3.23 -29.80 -1.01
N ALA A 445 -2.65 -30.50 -0.03
CA ALA A 445 -1.41 -30.09 0.63
C ALA A 445 -0.22 -30.06 -0.36
N ALA A 446 -0.07 -31.10 -1.18
CA ALA A 446 0.97 -31.18 -2.20
C ALA A 446 0.86 -30.03 -3.20
N LYS A 447 -0.36 -29.71 -3.66
CA LYS A 447 -0.60 -28.55 -4.53
C LYS A 447 -0.14 -27.25 -3.89
N CYS A 448 -0.48 -27.03 -2.62
CA CYS A 448 -0.10 -25.82 -1.90
C CYS A 448 1.42 -25.65 -1.80
N PHE A 449 2.17 -26.71 -1.48
CA PHE A 449 3.63 -26.63 -1.43
C PHE A 449 4.25 -26.41 -2.82
N ILE A 450 3.71 -27.03 -3.87
CA ILE A 450 4.13 -26.76 -5.26
C ILE A 450 3.89 -25.30 -5.63
N ASP A 451 2.73 -24.76 -5.27
CA ASP A 451 2.38 -23.36 -5.52
C ASP A 451 3.32 -22.40 -4.78
N ALA A 452 3.61 -22.64 -3.50
CA ALA A 452 4.55 -21.83 -2.71
C ALA A 452 5.98 -21.86 -3.31
N LEU A 453 6.43 -23.03 -3.78
CA LEU A 453 7.73 -23.20 -4.45
C LEU A 453 7.87 -22.46 -5.78
N ARG A 454 6.78 -21.93 -6.36
CA ARG A 454 6.87 -21.03 -7.53
C ARG A 454 7.39 -19.64 -7.16
N VAL A 455 7.29 -19.26 -5.89
CA VAL A 455 7.77 -17.98 -5.36
C VAL A 455 9.04 -18.16 -4.55
N TYR A 456 9.12 -19.23 -3.74
CA TYR A 456 10.31 -19.51 -2.95
C TYR A 456 11.45 -19.95 -3.87
N ASP A 457 12.35 -19.02 -4.13
CA ASP A 457 13.53 -19.27 -4.95
C ASP A 457 14.64 -19.90 -4.09
N PRO A 458 15.26 -21.02 -4.52
CA PRO A 458 16.28 -21.71 -3.74
C PRO A 458 17.54 -20.88 -3.49
N GLU A 459 17.84 -19.87 -4.31
CA GLU A 459 19.03 -19.03 -4.13
C GLU A 459 18.78 -17.89 -3.13
N THR A 460 17.61 -17.25 -3.20
CA THR A 460 17.29 -16.05 -2.41
C THR A 460 16.40 -16.31 -1.19
N MET A 461 15.68 -17.44 -1.18
CA MET A 461 14.83 -17.89 -0.07
C MET A 461 15.15 -19.35 0.32
N PRO A 462 16.42 -19.70 0.60
CA PRO A 462 16.83 -21.09 0.80
C PRO A 462 16.15 -21.75 2.01
N TYR A 463 15.80 -20.98 3.03
CA TYR A 463 15.06 -21.46 4.19
C TYR A 463 13.64 -21.90 3.81
N ASP A 464 12.85 -20.98 3.24
CA ASP A 464 11.45 -21.23 2.88
C ASP A 464 11.32 -22.27 1.76
N HIS A 465 12.22 -22.23 0.76
CA HIS A 465 12.29 -23.26 -0.28
C HIS A 465 12.62 -24.63 0.33
N GLY A 466 13.55 -24.69 1.30
CA GLY A 466 13.90 -25.91 2.01
C GLY A 466 12.75 -26.51 2.81
N THR A 467 12.02 -25.68 3.59
CA THR A 467 10.87 -26.12 4.38
C THR A 467 9.73 -26.61 3.50
N ALA A 468 9.41 -25.88 2.43
CA ALA A 468 8.36 -26.26 1.49
C ALA A 468 8.71 -27.54 0.72
N THR A 469 9.96 -27.70 0.29
CA THR A 469 10.44 -28.93 -0.39
C THR A 469 10.38 -30.14 0.53
N ALA A 470 10.81 -30.00 1.78
CA ALA A 470 10.75 -31.07 2.78
C ALA A 470 9.29 -31.46 3.08
N SER A 471 8.39 -30.49 3.18
CA SER A 471 6.96 -30.74 3.39
C SER A 471 6.29 -31.41 2.19
N LEU A 472 6.63 -31.00 0.97
CA LEU A 472 6.18 -31.68 -0.24
C LEU A 472 6.66 -33.14 -0.31
N ALA A 473 7.93 -33.40 0.05
CA ALA A 473 8.47 -34.76 0.08
C ALA A 473 7.73 -35.63 1.11
N ARG A 474 7.46 -35.09 2.30
CA ARG A 474 6.70 -35.76 3.37
C ARG A 474 5.29 -36.11 2.91
N VAL A 475 4.56 -35.16 2.32
CA VAL A 475 3.21 -35.40 1.80
C VAL A 475 3.19 -36.41 0.66
N ARG A 476 4.16 -36.37 -0.26
CA ARG A 476 4.29 -37.37 -1.33
C ARG A 476 4.53 -38.77 -0.80
N ALA A 477 5.36 -38.92 0.25
CA ALA A 477 5.57 -40.20 0.90
C ALA A 477 4.28 -40.73 1.55
N LYS A 478 3.51 -39.87 2.21
CA LYS A 478 2.19 -40.23 2.77
C LYS A 478 1.21 -40.68 1.68
N LEU A 479 1.14 -39.96 0.56
CA LEU A 479 0.30 -40.33 -0.60
C LEU A 479 0.65 -41.71 -1.16
N ALA A 480 1.95 -42.00 -1.32
CA ALA A 480 2.41 -43.29 -1.85
C ALA A 480 2.15 -44.46 -0.88
N ALA A 481 2.01 -44.19 0.42
CA ALA A 481 1.72 -45.19 1.43
C ALA A 481 0.22 -45.49 1.61
N LEU A 482 -0.67 -44.74 0.94
CA LEU A 482 -2.09 -45.01 0.99
C LEU A 482 -2.42 -46.31 0.22
N PRO A 483 -3.34 -47.15 0.75
CA PRO A 483 -3.75 -48.36 0.05
C PRO A 483 -4.43 -48.01 -1.29
N ASP A 484 -4.18 -48.83 -2.32
CA ASP A 484 -4.85 -48.68 -3.62
C ASP A 484 -6.39 -48.75 -3.43
N PRO A 485 -7.16 -47.94 -4.18
CA PRO A 485 -8.61 -47.98 -4.09
C PRO A 485 -9.11 -49.38 -4.50
N ALA A 486 -9.78 -50.05 -3.57
CA ALA A 486 -10.37 -51.37 -3.71
C ALA A 486 -11.52 -51.42 -4.73
#